data_AF-A0A2E8UTE5-F1
#
_entry.id   AF-A0A2E8UTE5-F1
#
_cell.length_a   1.000
_cell.length_b   1.000
_cell.length_c   1.000
_cell.angle_alpha   90.00
_cell.angle_beta   90.00
_cell.angle_gamma   90.00
#
_symmetry.space_group_name_H-M   'P 1'
#
loop_
_entity.id
_entity.type
_entity.pdbx_description
1 polymer ?
#
loop_
_entity_poly.entity_id
_entity_poly.type
_entity_poly.pdbx_seq_one_letter_code
_entity_poly.pdbx_strand_id
1 'polypeptide(L)'
;MSFLRSIILSFIILFPFSIFAKSPDILIKNATVVTSTEIGVLDETDVLIQNGKISLIGENINNDEAMIIEAKGRVLTPGLIAPVTNLGLIEIELEAETRDDRTDHFSAGFSISSAFNPSSTLIPYNRAS
;
A
#
# COMPACT_ATOMS: atom_id res chain seq x y z
N MET A 1 24.08 -7.54 44.82
CA MET A 1 24.40 -6.41 43.91
C MET A 1 25.04 -6.79 42.57
N SER A 2 25.61 -8.01 42.40
CA SER A 2 26.22 -8.43 41.13
C SER A 2 25.21 -8.76 40.02
N PHE A 3 24.10 -9.41 40.37
CA PHE A 3 23.08 -9.86 39.40
C PHE A 3 22.34 -8.71 38.72
N LEU A 4 21.99 -7.66 39.48
CA LEU A 4 21.33 -6.45 38.97
C LEU A 4 22.26 -5.67 38.01
N ARG A 5 23.57 -5.62 38.31
CA ARG A 5 24.58 -5.03 37.41
C ARG A 5 24.69 -5.82 36.10
N SER A 6 24.65 -7.15 36.16
CA SER A 6 24.72 -8.01 34.97
C SER A 6 23.51 -7.84 34.05
N ILE A 7 22.30 -7.66 34.62
CA ILE A 7 21.09 -7.36 33.86
C ILE A 7 21.19 -5.98 33.19
N ILE A 8 21.69 -4.96 33.90
CA ILE A 8 21.86 -3.61 33.35
C ILE A 8 22.91 -3.60 32.23
N LEU A 9 24.02 -4.32 32.39
CA LEU A 9 25.06 -4.48 31.36
C LEU A 9 24.53 -5.22 30.11
N SER A 10 23.73 -6.27 30.29
CA SER A 10 23.07 -6.98 29.20
C SER A 10 22.09 -6.09 28.43
N PHE A 11 21.29 -5.29 29.15
CA PHE A 11 20.33 -4.36 28.53
C PHE A 11 21.04 -3.28 27.70
N ILE A 12 22.18 -2.75 28.17
CA ILE A 12 22.98 -1.75 27.44
C ILE A 12 23.61 -2.32 26.16
N ILE A 13 23.97 -3.61 26.14
CA ILE A 13 24.56 -4.28 24.97
C ILE A 13 23.49 -4.65 23.92
N LEU A 14 22.25 -4.92 24.33
CA LEU A 14 21.13 -5.22 23.44
C LEU A 14 20.38 -3.98 22.94
N PHE A 15 20.55 -2.81 23.56
CA PHE A 15 19.84 -1.59 23.17
C PHE A 15 20.28 -0.91 21.85
N PRO A 16 21.52 -1.03 21.32
CA PRO A 16 21.91 -0.26 20.15
C PRO A 16 21.49 -0.91 18.82
N PHE A 17 20.81 -2.06 18.81
CA PHE A 17 20.43 -2.73 17.54
C PHE A 17 19.13 -2.20 16.91
N SER A 18 18.40 -1.30 17.57
CA SER A 18 17.07 -0.86 17.12
C SER A 18 17.06 0.42 16.28
N ILE A 19 18.21 0.92 15.82
CA ILE A 19 18.25 2.22 15.13
C ILE A 19 19.10 2.13 13.86
N PHE A 20 18.42 2.01 12.72
CA PHE A 20 18.64 2.72 11.44
C PHE A 20 18.11 1.89 10.25
N ALA A 21 16.78 1.73 10.16
CA ALA A 21 16.15 1.55 8.86
C ALA A 21 15.93 2.95 8.24
N LYS A 22 17.02 3.68 7.95
CA LYS A 22 16.92 4.93 7.20
C LYS A 22 16.75 4.55 5.73
N SER A 23 15.59 4.84 5.17
CA SER A 23 15.37 4.72 3.74
C SER A 23 16.42 5.59 3.03
N PRO A 24 17.18 5.05 2.06
CA PRO A 24 18.12 5.87 1.32
C PRO A 24 17.37 7.01 0.62
N ASP A 25 17.97 8.19 0.60
CA ASP A 25 17.47 9.28 -0.23
C ASP A 25 17.53 8.83 -1.70
N ILE A 26 16.57 9.25 -2.52
CA ILE A 26 16.48 8.89 -3.94
C ILE A 26 16.47 10.16 -4.76
N LEU A 27 17.35 10.24 -5.76
CA LEU A 27 17.37 11.33 -6.73
C LEU A 27 17.04 10.78 -8.10
N ILE A 28 15.85 11.11 -8.61
CA ILE A 28 15.45 10.78 -9.98
C ILE A 28 15.88 11.93 -10.87
N LYS A 29 16.70 11.67 -11.90
CA LYS A 29 17.23 12.71 -12.79
C LYS A 29 16.60 12.67 -14.17
N ASN A 30 16.47 13.84 -14.79
CA ASN A 30 16.04 14.02 -16.18
C ASN A 30 14.76 13.24 -16.50
N ALA A 31 13.70 13.48 -15.75
CA ALA A 31 12.38 12.86 -15.97
C ALA A 31 11.39 13.87 -16.58
N THR A 32 10.39 13.36 -17.31
CA THR A 32 9.18 14.12 -17.62
C THR A 32 8.20 13.93 -16.46
N VAL A 33 8.14 14.90 -15.56
CA VAL A 33 7.38 14.83 -14.30
C VAL A 33 5.95 15.32 -14.53
N VAL A 34 4.99 14.42 -14.35
CA VAL A 34 3.56 14.76 -14.32
C VAL A 34 3.21 15.10 -12.88
N THR A 35 2.90 16.37 -12.60
CA THR A 35 2.64 16.80 -11.20
C THR A 35 1.21 16.48 -10.75
N SER A 36 0.28 16.27 -11.67
CA SER A 36 -1.15 16.15 -11.42
C SER A 36 -1.75 17.36 -10.67
N THR A 37 -1.13 18.54 -10.80
CA THR A 37 -1.64 19.83 -10.31
C THR A 37 -1.76 20.83 -11.46
N GLU A 38 -2.12 22.09 -11.15
CA GLU A 38 -2.18 23.19 -12.13
C GLU A 38 -0.84 23.49 -12.82
N ILE A 39 0.28 23.06 -12.23
CA ILE A 39 1.63 23.21 -12.79
C ILE A 39 1.79 22.37 -14.07
N GLY A 40 1.05 21.27 -14.21
CA GLY A 40 1.08 20.42 -15.40
C GLY A 40 2.29 19.49 -15.44
N VAL A 41 2.92 19.41 -16.62
CA VAL A 41 4.03 18.49 -16.94
C VAL A 41 5.33 19.29 -17.01
N LEU A 42 6.37 18.79 -16.36
CA LEU A 42 7.72 19.39 -16.34
C LEU A 42 8.69 18.45 -17.07
N ASP A 43 9.33 18.93 -18.12
CA ASP A 43 10.34 18.16 -18.86
C ASP A 43 11.73 18.32 -18.23
N GLU A 44 12.63 17.36 -18.52
CA GLU A 44 14.05 17.38 -18.10
C GLU A 44 14.26 17.70 -16.60
N THR A 45 13.34 17.24 -15.76
CA THR A 45 13.26 17.65 -14.35
C THR A 45 13.79 16.56 -13.41
N ASP A 46 14.50 16.97 -12.37
CA ASP A 46 14.98 16.14 -11.29
C ASP A 46 14.02 16.17 -10.09
N VAL A 47 13.88 15.04 -9.40
CA VAL A 47 13.05 14.89 -8.19
C VAL A 47 13.86 14.23 -7.08
N LEU A 48 14.04 14.95 -5.97
CA LEU A 48 14.72 14.46 -4.78
C LEU A 48 13.72 14.00 -3.73
N ILE A 49 13.86 12.76 -3.28
CA ILE A 49 13.09 12.12 -2.23
C ILE A 49 14.00 11.92 -1.03
N GLN A 50 13.64 12.50 0.11
CA GLN A 50 14.37 12.35 1.37
C GLN A 50 13.43 11.90 2.46
N ASN A 51 13.85 10.91 3.26
CA ASN A 51 13.02 10.33 4.33
C ASN A 51 11.60 9.95 3.86
N GLY A 52 11.48 9.41 2.64
CA GLY A 52 10.20 9.00 2.04
C GLY A 52 9.27 10.14 1.60
N LYS A 53 9.76 11.39 1.56
CA LYS A 53 9.00 12.56 1.09
C LYS A 53 9.74 13.24 -0.05
N ILE A 54 8.98 13.83 -0.98
CA ILE A 54 9.56 14.71 -2.00
C ILE A 54 10.09 15.95 -1.29
N SER A 55 11.40 16.16 -1.34
CA SER A 55 12.11 17.28 -0.73
C SER A 55 12.22 18.45 -1.71
N LEU A 56 12.60 18.15 -2.96
CA LEU A 56 12.86 19.14 -4.01
C LEU A 56 12.42 18.60 -5.37
N ILE A 57 11.93 19.49 -6.23
CA ILE A 57 11.65 19.26 -7.65
C ILE A 57 12.27 20.43 -8.41
N GLY A 58 13.04 20.17 -9.46
CA GLY A 58 13.71 21.21 -10.25
C GLY A 58 14.81 20.62 -11.12
N GLU A 59 15.65 21.48 -11.71
CA GLU A 59 16.74 21.04 -12.60
C GLU A 59 18.08 21.03 -11.86
N ASN A 60 19.02 20.18 -12.32
CA ASN A 60 20.40 20.15 -11.86
C ASN A 60 20.55 19.92 -10.34
N ILE A 61 19.69 19.08 -9.77
CA ILE A 61 19.79 18.72 -8.36
C ILE A 61 20.98 17.77 -8.18
N ASN A 62 21.82 18.07 -7.20
CA ASN A 62 22.95 17.22 -6.81
C ASN A 62 22.75 16.73 -5.37
N ASN A 63 22.86 15.41 -5.19
CA ASN A 63 22.90 14.77 -3.89
C ASN A 63 23.70 13.47 -4.03
N ASP A 64 24.98 13.54 -3.65
CA ASP A 64 25.93 12.43 -3.81
C ASP A 64 25.67 11.28 -2.82
N GLU A 65 24.90 11.53 -1.76
CA GLU A 65 24.51 10.52 -0.77
C GLU A 65 23.23 9.77 -1.19
N ALA A 66 22.49 10.29 -2.17
CA ALA A 66 21.25 9.69 -2.65
C ALA A 66 21.51 8.58 -3.68
N MET A 67 20.62 7.61 -3.72
CA MET A 67 20.52 6.66 -4.83
C MET A 67 20.06 7.42 -6.08
N ILE A 68 20.95 7.54 -7.07
CA ILE A 68 20.65 8.23 -8.33
C ILE A 68 19.96 7.28 -9.30
N ILE A 69 18.81 7.70 -9.81
CA ILE A 69 18.03 7.01 -10.85
C ILE A 69 17.97 7.94 -12.06
N GLU A 70 18.66 7.56 -13.14
CA GLU A 70 18.65 8.32 -14.39
C GLU A 70 17.44 7.92 -15.25
N ALA A 71 16.47 8.83 -15.39
CA ALA A 71 15.20 8.57 -16.06
C ALA A 71 15.27 8.77 -17.58
N LYS A 72 16.22 9.54 -18.12
CA LYS A 72 16.40 9.76 -19.58
C LYS A 72 15.13 10.21 -20.32
N GLY A 73 14.42 11.18 -19.78
CA GLY A 73 13.15 11.71 -20.30
C GLY A 73 11.95 10.78 -20.10
N ARG A 74 12.08 9.71 -19.29
CA ARG A 74 10.92 8.86 -18.97
C ARG A 74 9.92 9.61 -18.10
N VAL A 75 8.66 9.22 -18.25
CA VAL A 75 7.56 9.81 -17.48
C VAL A 75 7.61 9.36 -16.03
N LEU A 76 7.62 10.33 -15.12
CA LEU A 76 7.44 10.14 -13.68
C LEU A 76 6.06 10.66 -13.28
N THR A 77 5.22 9.78 -12.73
CA THR A 77 3.87 10.13 -12.26
C THR A 77 3.76 9.93 -10.74
N PRO A 78 2.77 10.54 -10.07
CA PRO A 78 2.37 10.10 -8.75
C PRO A 78 1.99 8.62 -8.81
N GLY A 79 2.17 7.92 -7.69
CA GLY A 79 1.74 6.53 -7.57
C GLY A 79 0.24 6.41 -7.84
N LEU A 80 -0.14 5.42 -8.63
CA LEU A 80 -1.55 5.14 -8.89
C LEU A 80 -2.22 4.63 -7.62
N ILE A 81 -3.42 5.14 -7.35
CA ILE A 81 -4.27 4.68 -6.26
C ILE A 81 -5.44 3.93 -6.88
N ALA A 82 -5.60 2.66 -6.52
CA ALA A 82 -6.79 1.88 -6.83
C ALA A 82 -7.72 1.91 -5.61
N PRO A 83 -8.76 2.77 -5.58
CA PRO A 83 -9.58 2.97 -4.39
C PRO A 83 -10.50 1.79 -4.10
N VAL A 84 -10.76 0.95 -5.10
CA VAL A 84 -11.56 -0.27 -4.99
C VAL A 84 -10.73 -1.41 -5.55
N THR A 85 -10.27 -2.28 -4.67
CA THR A 85 -9.54 -3.50 -5.01
C THR A 85 -10.12 -4.65 -4.21
N ASN A 86 -10.38 -5.77 -4.89
CA ASN A 86 -10.67 -7.02 -4.19
C ASN A 86 -9.31 -7.63 -3.79
N LEU A 87 -8.90 -7.41 -2.55
CA LEU A 87 -7.76 -8.09 -1.95
C LEU A 87 -8.28 -9.33 -1.22
N GLY A 88 -8.37 -10.46 -1.93
CA GLY A 88 -8.94 -11.70 -1.40
C GLY A 88 -9.14 -12.75 -2.48
N LEU A 89 -9.76 -13.87 -2.11
CA LEU A 89 -10.17 -14.90 -3.06
C LEU A 89 -11.25 -14.33 -3.97
N ILE A 90 -11.02 -14.37 -5.28
CA ILE A 90 -12.09 -14.19 -6.28
C ILE A 90 -12.79 -15.55 -6.43
N GLU A 91 -14.09 -15.61 -6.17
CA GLU A 91 -14.87 -16.79 -6.55
C GLU A 91 -15.05 -16.79 -8.07
N ILE A 92 -14.63 -17.87 -8.73
CA ILE A 92 -14.86 -18.06 -10.15
C ILE A 92 -16.24 -18.72 -10.28
N GLU A 93 -17.22 -18.00 -10.82
CA GLU A 93 -18.61 -18.46 -11.06
C GLU A 93 -18.74 -19.58 -12.12
N LEU A 94 -17.80 -20.51 -12.22
CA LEU A 94 -17.74 -21.46 -13.33
C LEU A 94 -18.02 -22.93 -12.97
N GLU A 95 -18.41 -23.24 -11.73
CA GLU A 95 -18.90 -24.57 -11.38
C GLU A 95 -20.32 -24.53 -10.82
N ALA A 96 -21.24 -25.23 -11.49
CA ALA A 96 -22.66 -25.27 -11.15
C ALA A 96 -22.97 -25.94 -9.81
N GLU A 97 -21.98 -26.55 -9.17
CA GLU A 97 -22.08 -27.24 -7.87
C GLU A 97 -22.02 -26.28 -6.67
N THR A 98 -21.66 -25.00 -6.82
CA THR A 98 -21.72 -23.99 -5.74
C THR A 98 -23.01 -23.19 -5.73
N ARG A 99 -23.94 -23.52 -6.65
CA ARG A 99 -25.20 -22.81 -6.83
C ARG A 99 -26.25 -23.31 -5.83
N ASP A 100 -26.17 -22.81 -4.60
CA ASP A 100 -27.12 -23.02 -3.49
C ASP A 100 -28.53 -22.42 -3.77
N ASP A 101 -28.68 -21.64 -4.84
CA ASP A 101 -29.90 -20.88 -5.16
C ASP A 101 -31.15 -21.72 -5.49
N ARG A 102 -31.05 -23.06 -5.52
CA ARG A 102 -32.16 -23.98 -5.81
C ARG A 102 -32.11 -25.23 -4.96
N THR A 103 -33.27 -25.65 -4.45
CA THR A 103 -33.46 -26.93 -3.77
C THR A 103 -34.69 -27.66 -4.31
N ASP A 104 -34.60 -28.98 -4.40
CA ASP A 104 -35.67 -29.87 -4.85
C ASP A 104 -36.51 -30.38 -3.67
N HIS A 105 -36.18 -29.97 -2.45
CA HIS A 105 -36.74 -30.47 -1.20
C HIS A 105 -37.52 -29.40 -0.44
N PHE A 106 -38.82 -29.33 -0.73
CA PHE A 106 -39.76 -28.50 0.01
C PHE A 106 -40.46 -29.35 1.08
N SER A 107 -40.26 -29.00 2.35
CA SER A 107 -41.05 -29.50 3.48
C SER A 107 -41.66 -28.32 4.22
N ALA A 108 -42.74 -28.52 4.98
CA ALA A 108 -43.42 -27.47 5.74
C ALA A 108 -42.54 -26.84 6.86
N GLY A 109 -41.34 -27.37 7.10
CA GLY A 109 -40.33 -26.81 8.01
C GLY A 109 -39.15 -26.10 7.31
N PHE A 110 -39.19 -25.93 5.99
CA PHE A 110 -38.14 -25.23 5.24
C PHE A 110 -38.16 -23.73 5.59
N SER A 111 -37.05 -23.21 6.13
CA SER A 111 -36.88 -21.79 6.44
C SER A 111 -35.59 -21.26 5.85
N ILE A 112 -35.68 -20.24 4.99
CA ILE A 112 -34.53 -19.55 4.39
C ILE A 112 -33.82 -18.60 5.38
N SER A 113 -34.40 -18.39 6.56
CA SER A 113 -33.94 -17.39 7.54
C SER A 113 -32.49 -17.62 8.01
N SER A 114 -32.01 -18.87 7.99
CA SER A 114 -30.63 -19.22 8.36
C SER A 114 -29.63 -19.12 7.21
N ALA A 115 -30.10 -19.09 5.95
CA ALA A 115 -29.25 -18.89 4.77
C ALA A 115 -28.97 -17.40 4.52
N PHE A 116 -29.76 -16.51 5.11
CA PHE A 116 -29.51 -15.08 5.07
C PHE A 116 -28.40 -14.71 6.06
N ASN A 117 -27.23 -14.34 5.54
CA ASN A 117 -26.17 -13.73 6.34
C ASN A 117 -26.22 -12.18 6.24
N PRO A 118 -26.78 -11.47 7.23
CA PRO A 118 -26.87 -10.01 7.22
C PRO A 118 -25.51 -9.30 7.29
N SER A 119 -24.43 -10.00 7.64
CA SER A 119 -23.06 -9.45 7.65
C SER A 119 -22.26 -9.81 6.40
N SER A 120 -22.89 -10.40 5.38
CA SER A 120 -22.24 -10.71 4.10
C SER A 120 -21.66 -9.46 3.45
N THR A 121 -20.40 -9.52 3.02
CA THR A 121 -19.73 -8.44 2.30
C THR A 121 -20.31 -8.25 0.88
N LEU A 122 -20.95 -9.28 0.32
CA LEU A 122 -21.56 -9.26 -1.03
C LEU A 122 -22.87 -8.46 -1.08
N ILE A 123 -23.56 -8.27 0.05
CA ILE A 123 -24.74 -7.42 0.13
C ILE A 123 -24.29 -6.07 0.68
N PRO A 124 -24.09 -5.03 -0.17
CA PRO A 124 -23.63 -3.74 0.31
C PRO A 124 -24.67 -3.13 1.25
N TYR A 125 -24.25 -2.76 2.45
CA TYR A 125 -25.07 -1.95 3.35
C TYR A 125 -25.15 -0.53 2.76
N ASN A 126 -26.25 -0.22 2.05
CA ASN A 126 -26.55 1.15 1.67
C ASN A 126 -26.77 1.96 2.97
N ARG A 127 -25.72 2.62 3.46
CA ARG A 127 -25.89 3.71 4.42
C ARG A 127 -26.50 4.87 3.66
N ALA A 128 -27.81 5.03 3.75
CA ALA A 128 -28.45 6.31 3.46
C ALA A 128 -28.01 7.28 4.57
N SER A 129 -27.06 8.16 4.23
CA SER A 129 -26.79 9.37 5.00
C SER A 129 -27.58 10.53 4.41
#